data_AF-A0A6I7YRP4-F1
#
_entry.id   AF-A0A6I7YRP4-F1
#
_cell.length_a   1.000
_cell.length_b   1.000
_cell.length_c   1.000
_cell.angle_alpha   90.00
_cell.angle_beta   90.00
_cell.angle_gamma   90.00
#
_symmetry.space_group_name_H-M   'P 1'
#
loop_
_entity.id
_entity.type
_entity.pdbx_description
1 polymer ?
#
loop_
_entity_poly.entity_id
_entity_poly.type
_entity_poly.pdbx_seq_one_letter_code
_entity_poly.pdbx_strand_id
1 'polypeptide(L)' 'MSQKVAVLGTGKIGEALLSGVIRSGWDPADLLVTARRP' A
#
# COMPACT_ATOMS: atom_id res chain seq x y z
N MET A 1 11.52 14.27 6.07
CA MET A 1 11.01 13.93 4.73
C MET A 1 10.11 12.72 4.92
N SER A 2 8.77 12.84 4.79
CA SER A 2 7.96 11.62 4.68
C SER A 2 8.16 11.07 3.26
N GLN A 3 8.48 9.79 3.17
CA GLN A 3 8.54 9.10 1.89
C GLN A 3 7.14 8.59 1.59
N LYS A 4 6.73 8.60 0.32
CA LYS A 4 5.43 8.04 -0.10
C LYS A 4 5.64 6.69 -0.75
N VAL A 5 4.75 5.74 -0.49
CA VAL A 5 4.77 4.40 -1.09
C VAL A 5 3.53 4.22 -1.95
N ALA A 6 3.74 3.83 -3.20
CA ALA A 6 2.67 3.52 -4.13
C ALA A 6 2.61 2.02 -4.44
N VAL A 7 1.46 1.39 -4.21
CA VAL A 7 1.16 0.01 -4.61
C VAL A 7 0.24 0.04 -5.82
N LEU A 8 0.77 -0.33 -6.98
CA LEU A 8 0.03 -0.37 -8.24
C LEU A 8 -0.44 -1.79 -8.51
N GLY A 9 -1.74 -2.03 -8.37
CA GLY A 9 -2.34 -3.35 -8.40
C GLY A 9 -2.43 -3.96 -7.01
N THR A 10 -3.66 -4.20 -6.57
CA THR A 10 -3.97 -4.79 -5.26
C THR A 10 -4.51 -6.20 -5.44
N GLY A 11 -3.70 -7.09 -6.02
CA GLY A 11 -3.94 -8.53 -5.96
C GLY A 11 -3.42 -9.14 -4.65
N LYS A 12 -3.34 -10.47 -4.56
CA LYS A 12 -2.88 -11.19 -3.35
C LYS A 12 -1.57 -10.65 -2.76
N ILE A 13 -0.58 -10.39 -3.61
CA ILE A 13 0.74 -9.87 -3.17
C ILE A 13 0.62 -8.41 -2.70
N GLY A 14 -0.14 -7.58 -3.42
CA GLY A 14 -0.32 -6.16 -3.08
C GLY A 14 -1.01 -5.99 -1.73
N GLU A 15 -2.01 -6.83 -1.43
CA GLU A 15 -2.69 -6.85 -0.12
C GLU A 15 -1.77 -7.32 1.01
N ALA A 16 -0.99 -8.38 0.78
CA ALA A 16 -0.04 -8.89 1.76
C ALA A 16 1.04 -7.85 2.09
N LEU A 17 1.59 -7.18 1.06
CA LEU A 17 2.55 -6.10 1.22
C LEU A 17 1.93 -4.91 1.97
N LEU A 18 0.75 -4.44 1.55
CA LEU A 18 0.05 -3.34 2.22
C LEU A 18 -0.21 -3.66 3.70
N SER A 19 -0.63 -4.88 4.00
CA SER A 19 -0.83 -5.33 5.39
C SER A 19 0.47 -5.28 6.19
N GLY A 20 1.61 -5.64 5.60
CA GLY A 20 2.91 -5.56 6.25
C GLY A 20 3.36 -4.12 6.49
N VAL A 21 3.17 -3.25 5.49
CA VAL A 21 3.53 -1.82 5.56
C VAL A 21 2.73 -1.09 6.63
N ILE A 22 1.41 -1.29 6.70
CA ILE A 22 0.58 -0.66 7.74
C ILE A 22 0.99 -1.18 9.13
N ARG A 23 1.25 -2.49 9.27
CA ARG A 23 1.68 -3.08 10.55
C ARG A 23 3.09 -2.64 10.99
N SER A 24 3.94 -2.20 10.06
CA SER A 24 5.27 -1.67 10.40
C SER A 24 5.26 -0.20 10.84
N GLY A 25 4.06 0.40 10.97
CA GLY A 25 3.90 1.76 11.52
C GLY A 25 3.96 2.87 10.49
N TRP A 26 3.87 2.54 9.20
CA TRP A 26 3.69 3.56 8.17
C TRP A 26 2.36 4.28 8.34
N ASP A 27 2.40 5.61 8.24
CA ASP A 27 1.19 6.43 8.23
C ASP A 27 0.38 6.11 6.95
N PRO A 28 -0.90 5.70 7.07
CA PRO A 28 -1.77 5.50 5.92
C PRO A 28 -1.85 6.70 4.97
N ALA A 29 -1.65 7.93 5.45
CA ALA A 29 -1.64 9.15 4.64
C ALA A 29 -0.45 9.21 3.65
N ASP A 30 0.61 8.45 3.90
CA ASP A 30 1.78 8.32 3.02
C ASP A 30 1.66 7.15 2.03
N LEU A 31 0.54 6.41 2.04
CA LEU A 31 0.31 5.25 1.19
C LEU A 31 -0.70 5.55 0.08
N LEU A 32 -0.33 5.27 -1.17
CA LEU A 32 -1.22 5.31 -2.34
C LEU A 32 -1.41 3.90 -2.88
N VAL A 33 -2.66 3.44 -2.98
CA VAL A 33 -2.98 2.08 -3.45
C VAL A 33 -3.99 2.15 -4.57
N THR A 34 -3.73 1.46 -5.68
CA THR A 34 -4.64 1.40 -6.83
C THR A 34 -4.96 -0.04 -7.19
N ALA A 35 -6.21 -0.28 -7.60
CA ALA A 35 -6.66 -1.56 -8.11
C ALA A 35 -7.48 -1.34 -9.39
N ARG A 36 -7.24 -2.16 -10.41
CA ARG A 36 -8.14 -2.25 -11.56
C ARG A 36 -9.34 -3.11 -11.15
N ARG A 37 -10.54 -2.57 -11.29
CA ARG A 37 -11.80 -3.33 -11.17
C ARG A 37 -12.40 -3.47 -12.58
N PRO A 38 -13.06 -4.60 -12.91
CA PRO A 38 -13.88 -4.69 -14.12
C PRO A 38 -14.94 -3.59 -14.17
#